data_AF-K1YD11-F1
#
_entry.id   AF-K1YD11-F1
#
_cell.length_a   1.000
_cell.length_b   1.000
_cell.length_c   1.000
_cell.angle_alpha   90.00
_cell.angle_beta   90.00
_cell.angle_gamma   90.00
#
_symmetry.space_group_name_H-M   'P 1'
#
loop_
_entity.id
_entity.type
_entity.pdbx_description
1 polymer ?
#
loop_
_entity_poly.entity_id
_entity_poly.type
_entity_poly.pdbx_seq_one_letter_code
_entity_poly.pdbx_strand_id
1 'polypeptide(L)' 'MMGCPKFDDAESYVQRFAEIISTCNIKSLTVLIMEVPCCSAMNVIIRKAIERAGKNVPVEQITISTRGEELARKTW' A
#
# COMPACT_ATOMS: atom_id res chain seq x y z
N MET A 1 1.45 -3.92 -8.08
CA MET A 1 2.05 -5.06 -7.36
C MET A 1 0.97 -5.68 -6.49
N MET A 2 0.94 -7.00 -6.35
CA MET A 2 0.00 -7.72 -5.48
C MET A 2 0.83 -8.45 -4.41
N GLY A 3 0.34 -8.48 -3.18
CA GLY A 3 1.04 -9.11 -2.07
C GLY A 3 0.10 -9.45 -0.91
N CYS A 4 0.47 -10.48 -0.13
CA CYS A 4 -0.23 -10.88 1.07
C CYS A 4 0.65 -10.59 2.30
N PRO A 5 0.46 -9.45 2.99
CA PRO A 5 1.33 -9.03 4.10
C PRO A 5 1.27 -9.97 5.32
N LYS A 6 0.43 -11.02 5.29
CA LYS A 6 0.41 -12.09 6.28
C LYS A 6 1.54 -13.10 6.10
N PHE A 7 1.89 -13.41 4.85
CA PHE A 7 2.79 -14.52 4.52
C PHE A 7 4.12 -14.05 3.93
N ASP A 8 4.10 -12.87 3.33
CA ASP A 8 5.26 -12.30 2.67
C ASP A 8 6.13 -11.50 3.65
N ASP A 9 7.40 -11.32 3.30
CA ASP A 9 8.30 -10.44 4.04
C ASP A 9 7.94 -8.96 3.84
N ALA A 10 7.50 -8.33 4.93
CA ALA A 10 7.11 -6.93 4.94
C ALA A 10 8.27 -6.00 4.58
N GLU A 11 9.51 -6.32 5.00
CA GLU A 11 10.66 -5.44 4.76
C GLU A 11 11.05 -5.44 3.28
N SER A 12 11.00 -6.61 2.63
CA SER A 12 11.14 -6.72 1.17
C SER A 12 10.16 -5.82 0.42
N TYR A 13 8.89 -5.76 0.83
CA TYR A 13 7.93 -4.85 0.24
C TYR A 13 8.27 -3.38 0.49
N VAL A 14 8.63 -3.01 1.73
CA VAL A 14 9.03 -1.63 2.05
C VAL A 14 10.15 -1.18 1.14
N GLN A 15 11.20 -2.01 1.00
CA GLN A 15 12.34 -1.72 0.12
C GLN A 15 11.91 -1.57 -1.33
N ARG A 16 11.11 -2.52 -1.84
CA ARG A 16 10.69 -2.53 -3.24
C ARG A 16 9.79 -1.35 -3.61
N PHE A 17 8.83 -1.00 -2.74
CA PHE A 17 7.99 0.17 -2.95
C PHE A 17 8.80 1.46 -2.83
N ALA A 18 9.74 1.56 -1.87
CA ALA A 18 10.59 2.73 -1.73
C ALA A 18 11.44 2.97 -2.98
N GLU A 19 12.01 1.91 -3.56
CA GLU A 19 12.73 1.96 -4.85
C GLU A 19 11.83 2.48 -5.97
N ILE A 20 10.63 1.90 -6.15
CA ILE A 20 9.68 2.31 -7.19
C ILE A 20 9.31 3.80 -7.03
N ILE A 21 8.98 4.23 -5.82
CA ILE A 21 8.59 5.62 -5.52
C ILE A 21 9.76 6.58 -5.84
N SER A 22 10.98 6.20 -5.45
CA SER A 22 12.19 7.00 -5.63
C SER A 22 12.56 7.13 -7.10
N THR A 23 12.54 6.03 -7.85
CA THR A 23 13.01 5.98 -9.24
C THR A 23 11.97 6.47 -10.24
N CYS A 24 10.69 6.17 -10.04
CA CYS A 24 9.67 6.38 -11.10
C CYS A 24 8.94 7.72 -11.03
N ASN A 25 9.21 8.57 -10.04
CA ASN A 25 8.55 9.87 -9.85
C ASN A 25 7.03 9.82 -10.00
N ILE A 26 6.40 8.87 -9.30
CA ILE A 26 4.96 8.60 -9.38
C ILE A 26 4.14 9.80 -8.88
N LYS A 27 3.03 10.10 -9.58
CA LYS A 27 2.13 11.22 -9.25
C LYS A 27 1.12 10.87 -8.16
N SER A 28 0.72 9.61 -8.10
CA SER A 28 -0.23 9.08 -7.12
C SER A 28 -0.03 7.58 -6.97
N LEU A 29 -0.54 7.02 -5.86
CA LEU A 29 -0.55 5.59 -5.59
C LEU A 29 -1.95 5.18 -5.15
N THR A 30 -2.52 4.17 -5.80
CA THR A 30 -3.79 3.56 -5.35
C THR A 30 -3.49 2.19 -4.73
N VAL A 31 -3.96 1.97 -3.50
CA VAL A 31 -3.76 0.74 -2.73
C VAL A 31 -5.12 0.13 -2.43
N LEU A 32 -5.33 -1.08 -2.93
CA LEU A 32 -6.52 -1.87 -2.64
C LEU A 32 -6.18 -2.90 -1.55
N ILE A 33 -6.98 -2.92 -0.48
CA ILE A 33 -6.89 -3.93 0.58
C ILE A 33 -8.23 -4.62 0.79
N MET A 34 -8.21 -5.84 1.30
CA MET A 34 -9.41 -6.53 1.75
C MET A 34 -9.78 -6.10 3.17
N GLU A 35 -11.07 -6.23 3.55
CA GLU A 35 -11.61 -5.91 4.88
C GLU A 35 -10.97 -6.73 6.02
N VAL A 36 -10.33 -7.85 5.69
CA VAL A 36 -9.71 -8.74 6.68
C VAL A 36 -8.49 -8.08 7.34
N PRO A 37 -8.26 -8.34 8.65
CA PRO A 37 -7.24 -7.63 9.42
C PRO A 37 -5.82 -7.87 8.88
N CYS A 38 -5.57 -9.03 8.26
CA CYS A 38 -4.26 -9.31 7.68
C CYS A 38 -3.88 -8.35 6.55
N CYS A 39 -4.82 -7.91 5.71
CA CYS A 39 -4.53 -7.00 4.59
C CYS A 39 -4.25 -5.56 5.05
N SER A 40 -4.67 -5.18 6.26
CA SER A 40 -4.47 -3.83 6.80
C SER A 40 -2.99 -3.44 6.95
N ALA A 41 -2.11 -4.43 7.15
CA ALA A 41 -0.67 -4.26 7.27
C ALA A 41 -0.03 -3.66 6.00
N MET A 42 -0.66 -3.81 4.82
CA MET A 42 -0.18 -3.20 3.57
C MET A 42 -0.11 -1.66 3.68
N ASN A 43 -1.04 -1.02 4.40
CA ASN A 43 -0.98 0.43 4.59
C ASN A 43 0.25 0.87 5.37
N VAL A 44 0.68 0.08 6.35
CA VAL A 44 1.89 0.36 7.14
C VAL A 44 3.14 0.22 6.28
N ILE A 45 3.18 -0.83 5.44
CA ILE A 45 4.26 -1.06 4.48
C ILE A 45 4.39 0.13 3.52
N ILE A 46 3.27 0.57 2.92
CA ILE A 46 3.27 1.70 1.99
C ILE A 46 3.69 3.00 2.68
N ARG A 47 3.22 3.28 3.90
CA ARG A 47 3.67 4.46 4.66
C ARG A 47 5.18 4.47 4.89
N LYS A 48 5.75 3.34 5.34
CA LYS A 48 7.20 3.19 5.54
C LYS A 48 7.96 3.34 4.23
N ALA A 49 7.43 2.82 3.13
CA ALA A 49 8.07 2.94 1.82
C ALA A 49 8.12 4.39 1.32
N ILE A 50 7.04 5.15 1.51
CA ILE A 50 6.96 6.58 1.16
C ILE A 50 7.95 7.39 2.00
N GLU A 51 7.96 7.15 3.32
CA GLU A 51 8.90 7.79 4.25
C GLU A 51 10.36 7.51 3.86
N ARG A 52 10.68 6.23 3.58
CA ARG A 52 12.02 5.80 3.16
C ARG A 52 12.42 6.37 1.81
N ALA A 53 11.47 6.54 0.88
CA ALA A 53 11.72 7.16 -0.42
C ALA A 53 11.96 8.68 -0.32
N GLY A 54 11.65 9.31 0.83
CA GLY A 54 11.80 10.75 1.02
C GLY A 54 10.94 11.59 0.08
N LYS A 55 9.84 11.03 -0.44
CA LYS A 55 8.92 11.70 -1.35
C LYS A 55 7.54 11.81 -0.73
N ASN A 56 6.80 12.84 -1.14
CA ASN A 56 5.39 12.94 -0.82
C ASN A 56 4.57 12.46 -2.03
N VAL A 57 3.80 11.40 -1.86
CA VAL A 57 2.95 10.82 -2.90
C VAL A 57 1.54 10.67 -2.32
N PRO A 58 0.51 11.27 -2.93
CA PRO A 58 -0.86 11.09 -2.47
C PRO A 58 -1.29 9.63 -2.66
N VAL A 59 -1.82 9.03 -1.60
CA VAL A 59 -2.26 7.62 -1.59
C VAL A 59 -3.78 7.55 -1.51
N GLU A 60 -4.41 6.92 -2.49
CA GLU A 60 -5.81 6.51 -2.41
C GLU A 60 -5.89 5.07 -1.90
N GLN A 61 -6.53 4.86 -0.76
CA GLN A 61 -6.78 3.54 -0.21
C GLN A 61 -8.24 3.15 -0.45
N ILE A 62 -8.42 1.96 -1.04
CA ILE A 62 -9.73 1.34 -1.26
C ILE A 62 -9.80 0.04 -0.43
N THR A 63 -10.84 -0.10 0.38
CA THR A 63 -11.11 -1.32 1.14
C THR A 63 -12.26 -2.08 0.49
N ILE A 64 -12.02 -3.35 0.14
CA ILE A 64 -13.00 -4.24 -0.49
C ILE A 64 -13.41 -5.35 0.49
N SER A 65 -14.70 -5.68 0.54
CA SER A 65 -15.22 -6.78 1.35
C SER A 65 -14.81 -8.14 0.78
N THR A 66 -14.93 -9.19 1.58
CA THR A 66 -14.77 -10.58 1.12
C THR A 66 -15.80 -11.00 0.06
N ARG A 67 -16.86 -10.20 -0.14
CA ARG A 67 -17.88 -10.38 -1.18
C ARG A 67 -17.63 -9.51 -2.43
N GLY A 68 -16.56 -8.72 -2.46
CA GLY A 68 -16.21 -7.87 -3.59
C GLY A 68 -16.86 -6.49 -3.59
N GLU A 69 -17.46 -6.07 -2.48
CA GLU A 69 -18.10 -4.75 -2.35
C GLU A 69 -17.09 -3.70 -1.88
N GLU A 70 -17.12 -2.49 -2.46
CA GLU A 70 -16.33 -1.37 -1.94
C GLU A 70 -16.92 -0.88 -0.62
N LEU A 71 -16.16 -1.03 0.47
CA LEU A 71 -16.60 -0.63 1.81
C LEU A 71 -16.18 0.80 2.15
N ALA A 72 -15.00 1.21 1.69
CA ALA A 72 -14.45 2.52 1.99
C ALA A 72 -13.40 2.94 0.96
N ARG A 73 -13.35 4.25 0.71
CA ARG A 73 -12.31 4.92 -0.05
C ARG A 73 -11.84 6.15 0.70
N LYS A 74 -10.53 6.28 0.88
CA LYS A 74 -9.93 7.43 1.57
C LYS A 74 -8.59 7.81 0.97
N THR A 75 -8.26 9.09 1.02
CA THR A 75 -6.97 9.61 0.57
C THR A 75 -6.13 10.04 1.77
N TRP A 76 -4.84 9.72 1.76
CA TRP A 76 -3.88 10.12 2.79
C TRP A 76 -2.47 10.28 2.23
#